data_AF-W8ZAF0-F1
#
_entry.id   AF-W8ZAF0-F1
#
_cell.length_a   1.000
_cell.length_b   1.000
_cell.length_c   1.000
_cell.angle_alpha   90.00
_cell.angle_beta   90.00
_cell.angle_gamma   90.00
#
_symmetry.space_group_name_H-M   'P 1'
#
loop_
_entity.id
_entity.type
_entity.pdbx_description
1 polymer ?
#
loop_
_entity_poly.entity_id
_entity_poly.type
_entity_poly.pdbx_seq_one_letter_code
_entity_poly.pdbx_strand_id
1 'polypeptide(L)'
;MNKTVKYAIRFLAVPFVTGAVLFSTAATQNIQAASEPSLQIQKNEVGTLEITLTAMEWKYDHNEPGGFKYYPGNNLADVEFTIYNKKDNTAYAKKRTDKNGKVSFQLPLNLSFSCKQTSAYPEINGGRYVPETRTFSGSFKTNGEIYQHTVYNMFTLY
;
A
#
# COMPACT_ATOMS: atom_id res chain seq x y z
N MET A 1 5.41 23.19 47.24
CA MET A 1 4.04 23.38 46.75
C MET A 1 3.82 22.42 45.58
N ASN A 2 3.16 21.29 45.81
CA ASN A 2 2.70 20.38 44.76
C ASN A 2 1.40 19.74 45.24
N LYS A 3 0.29 20.08 44.57
CA LYS A 3 -1.07 19.70 44.96
C LYS A 3 -1.44 18.39 44.30
N THR A 4 -1.69 17.37 45.12
CA THR A 4 -2.35 16.12 44.75
C THR A 4 -3.83 16.39 44.48
N VAL A 5 -4.34 16.04 43.30
CA VAL A 5 -5.77 16.10 42.98
C VAL A 5 -6.33 14.69 42.99
N LYS A 6 -7.30 14.43 43.88
CA LYS A 6 -8.09 13.21 43.98
C LYS A 6 -9.42 13.45 43.26
N TYR A 7 -9.77 12.62 42.28
CA TYR A 7 -11.11 12.61 41.70
C TYR A 7 -11.92 11.46 42.30
N ALA A 8 -13.04 11.82 42.94
CA ALA A 8 -14.00 10.90 43.54
C ALA A 8 -15.12 10.60 42.54
N ILE A 9 -15.37 9.31 42.29
CA ILE A 9 -16.50 8.83 41.48
C ILE A 9 -17.70 8.68 42.42
N ARG A 10 -18.79 9.43 42.17
CA ARG A 10 -20.07 9.30 42.90
C ARG A 10 -21.02 8.45 42.08
N PHE A 11 -21.40 7.30 42.61
CA PHE A 11 -22.52 6.50 42.10
C PHE A 11 -23.84 7.19 42.46
N LEU A 12 -24.72 7.35 41.48
CA LEU A 12 -26.07 7.87 41.66
C LEU A 12 -27.03 6.75 41.27
N ALA A 13 -27.82 6.32 42.25
CA ALA A 13 -28.78 5.23 42.14
C ALA A 13 -30.19 5.78 42.45
N VAL A 14 -31.19 4.99 42.02
CA VAL A 14 -32.60 4.91 42.49
C VAL A 14 -33.58 5.88 41.78
N PRO A 15 -34.90 5.58 41.57
CA PRO A 15 -35.70 4.37 41.91
C PRO A 15 -36.51 3.71 40.76
N PHE A 16 -37.06 2.54 41.09
CA PHE A 16 -38.14 1.82 40.42
C PHE A 16 -39.50 2.53 40.56
N VAL A 17 -40.37 2.41 39.54
CA VAL A 17 -41.82 2.51 39.69
C VAL A 17 -42.49 1.33 39.00
N THR A 18 -43.27 0.61 39.78
CA THR A 18 -44.11 -0.53 39.47
C THR A 18 -45.36 -0.08 38.69
N GLY A 19 -45.70 -0.80 37.63
CA GLY A 19 -46.99 -0.67 36.96
C GLY A 19 -47.30 -1.95 36.18
N ALA A 20 -48.12 -2.82 36.77
CA ALA A 20 -48.67 -3.99 36.09
C ALA A 20 -50.05 -3.65 35.52
N VAL A 21 -50.29 -3.99 34.26
CA VAL A 21 -51.64 -4.23 33.72
C VAL A 21 -51.55 -5.46 32.81
N LEU A 22 -52.37 -6.47 33.11
CA LEU A 22 -52.55 -7.71 32.35
C LEU A 22 -53.80 -7.61 31.47
N PHE A 23 -53.70 -8.15 30.24
CA PHE A 23 -54.55 -9.22 29.65
C PHE A 23 -54.82 -9.05 28.14
N SER A 24 -54.28 -10.04 27.39
CA SER A 24 -54.81 -10.75 26.21
C SER A 24 -55.37 -9.99 25.01
N THR A 25 -54.77 -10.23 23.84
CA THR A 25 -55.45 -10.77 22.64
C THR A 25 -54.41 -11.39 21.71
N ALA A 26 -54.73 -12.56 21.14
CA ALA A 26 -53.87 -13.32 20.25
C ALA A 26 -53.72 -12.65 18.88
N ALA A 27 -52.48 -12.49 18.41
CA ALA A 27 -52.16 -12.30 17.01
C ALA A 27 -50.81 -12.97 16.72
N THR A 28 -50.82 -13.93 15.80
CA THR A 28 -49.65 -14.63 15.27
C THR A 28 -48.66 -13.65 14.67
N GLN A 29 -47.41 -13.66 15.13
CA GLN A 29 -46.28 -13.13 14.36
C GLN A 29 -45.13 -14.14 14.41
N ASN A 30 -44.75 -14.58 13.21
CA ASN A 30 -43.60 -15.41 12.93
C ASN A 30 -42.38 -14.93 13.73
N ILE A 31 -41.65 -15.87 14.34
CA ILE A 31 -40.31 -15.60 14.84
C ILE A 31 -39.45 -15.27 13.62
N GLN A 32 -39.34 -13.98 13.33
CA GLN A 32 -38.26 -13.45 12.54
C GLN A 32 -37.06 -13.42 13.47
N ALA A 33 -36.19 -14.42 13.34
CA ALA A 33 -34.84 -14.33 13.88
C ALA A 33 -34.27 -12.98 13.43
N ALA A 34 -33.92 -12.12 14.38
CA ALA A 34 -33.23 -10.89 14.09
C ALA A 34 -31.96 -11.27 13.32
N SER A 35 -31.98 -11.05 12.01
CA SER A 35 -30.79 -11.10 11.19
C SER A 35 -29.86 -10.05 11.80
N GLU A 36 -28.74 -10.51 12.36
CA GLU A 36 -27.60 -9.66 12.64
C GLU A 36 -27.39 -8.77 11.41
N PRO A 37 -27.19 -7.46 11.57
CA PRO A 37 -26.82 -6.64 10.45
C PRO A 37 -25.50 -7.20 9.95
N SER A 38 -25.55 -7.96 8.85
CA SER A 38 -24.36 -8.40 8.16
C SER A 38 -23.63 -7.11 7.80
N LEU A 39 -22.56 -6.80 8.52
CA LEU A 39 -21.52 -5.95 8.03
C LEU A 39 -21.07 -6.60 6.72
N GLN A 40 -21.69 -6.20 5.62
CA GLN A 40 -21.11 -6.36 4.30
C GLN A 40 -19.84 -5.52 4.37
N ILE A 41 -18.75 -6.15 4.81
CA ILE A 41 -17.41 -5.71 4.52
C ILE A 41 -17.40 -5.65 3.01
N GLN A 42 -17.53 -4.45 2.44
CA GLN A 42 -17.22 -4.22 1.04
C GLN A 42 -15.80 -4.76 0.87
N LYS A 43 -15.70 -5.95 0.27
CA LYS A 43 -14.44 -6.55 -0.06
C LYS A 43 -13.90 -5.68 -1.17
N ASN A 44 -13.11 -4.66 -0.80
CA ASN A 44 -12.54 -3.74 -1.77
C ASN A 44 -11.74 -4.58 -2.77
N GLU A 45 -12.27 -4.65 -4.00
CA GLU A 45 -11.61 -5.39 -5.07
C GLU A 45 -10.37 -4.61 -5.48
N VAL A 46 -9.23 -5.30 -5.47
CA VAL A 46 -7.91 -4.69 -5.69
C VAL A 46 -7.06 -5.58 -6.57
N GLY A 47 -6.18 -4.96 -7.34
CA GLY A 47 -5.04 -5.62 -7.94
C GLY A 47 -3.75 -5.25 -7.21
N THR A 48 -2.68 -6.00 -7.46
CA THR A 48 -1.37 -5.79 -6.84
C THR A 48 -0.32 -5.50 -7.89
N LEU A 49 0.33 -4.34 -7.77
CA LEU A 49 1.54 -4.02 -8.53
C LEU A 49 2.76 -4.37 -7.67
N GLU A 50 3.59 -5.28 -8.14
CA GLU A 50 4.86 -5.65 -7.54
C GLU A 50 6.01 -5.10 -8.38
N ILE A 51 6.90 -4.34 -7.75
CA ILE A 51 8.08 -3.76 -8.38
C ILE A 51 9.31 -4.38 -7.76
N THR A 52 10.26 -4.81 -8.58
CA THR A 52 11.62 -5.14 -8.16
C THR A 52 12.59 -4.14 -8.78
N LEU A 53 13.32 -3.40 -7.96
CA LEU A 53 14.36 -2.49 -8.40
C LEU A 53 15.73 -3.18 -8.34
N THR A 54 16.38 -3.28 -9.49
CA THR A 54 17.64 -4.01 -9.67
C THR A 54 18.73 -3.06 -10.15
N ALA A 55 19.93 -3.17 -9.59
CA ALA A 55 21.11 -2.53 -10.15
C ALA A 55 21.43 -3.10 -11.54
N MET A 56 21.86 -2.24 -12.46
CA MET A 56 22.52 -2.67 -13.69
C MET A 56 23.99 -2.28 -13.60
N GLU A 57 24.82 -3.29 -13.35
CA GLU A 57 26.26 -3.17 -13.26
C GLU A 57 26.89 -3.32 -14.64
N TRP A 58 28.16 -2.93 -14.78
CA TRP A 58 28.92 -3.15 -16.00
C TRP A 58 30.27 -3.78 -15.71
N LYS A 59 30.76 -4.58 -16.67
CA LYS A 59 32.10 -5.16 -16.67
C LYS A 59 32.73 -4.97 -18.03
N TYR A 60 34.05 -4.81 -18.05
CA TYR A 60 34.79 -4.83 -19.30
C TYR A 60 34.70 -6.22 -19.96
N ASP A 61 34.39 -6.25 -21.24
CA ASP A 61 34.35 -7.47 -22.07
C ASP A 61 34.95 -7.16 -23.45
N HIS A 62 36.07 -7.81 -23.78
CA HIS A 62 36.78 -7.62 -25.04
C HIS A 62 36.02 -8.13 -26.26
N ASN A 63 34.97 -8.94 -26.07
CA ASN A 63 34.13 -9.46 -27.14
C ASN A 63 32.97 -8.51 -27.51
N GLU A 64 32.67 -7.52 -26.66
CA GLU A 64 31.63 -6.54 -26.92
C GLU A 64 32.23 -5.37 -27.74
N PRO A 65 31.59 -4.89 -28.82
CA PRO A 65 32.11 -3.80 -29.65
C PRO A 65 32.41 -2.51 -28.88
N GLY A 66 31.71 -2.27 -27.78
CA GLY A 66 31.92 -1.13 -26.89
C GLY A 66 32.86 -1.39 -25.72
N GLY A 67 33.42 -2.60 -25.59
CA GLY A 67 34.29 -3.00 -24.50
C GLY A 67 33.60 -3.19 -23.15
N PHE A 68 32.27 -3.01 -23.07
CA PHE A 68 31.52 -3.14 -21.82
C PHE A 68 30.25 -3.97 -22.01
N LYS A 69 29.95 -4.77 -20.99
CA LYS A 69 28.74 -5.57 -20.89
C LYS A 69 28.01 -5.23 -19.60
N TYR A 70 26.70 -4.98 -19.71
CA TYR A 70 25.83 -4.74 -18.57
C TYR A 70 25.22 -6.04 -18.06
N TYR A 71 25.09 -6.17 -16.74
CA TYR A 71 24.45 -7.32 -16.10
C TYR A 71 23.65 -6.90 -14.87
N PRO A 72 22.54 -7.61 -14.56
CA PRO A 72 21.80 -7.39 -13.33
C PRO A 72 22.69 -7.65 -12.10
N GLY A 73 22.74 -6.66 -11.21
CA GLY A 73 23.44 -6.74 -9.93
C GLY A 73 22.49 -6.98 -8.77
N ASN A 74 22.85 -6.42 -7.61
CA ASN A 74 22.03 -6.51 -6.41
C ASN A 74 20.75 -5.66 -6.53
N ASN A 75 19.71 -6.07 -5.81
CA ASN A 75 18.50 -5.27 -5.71
C ASN A 75 18.72 -4.05 -4.80
N LEU A 76 18.07 -2.93 -5.13
CA LEU A 76 18.30 -1.65 -4.48
C LEU A 76 17.21 -1.34 -3.44
N ALA A 77 17.60 -1.32 -2.17
CA ALA A 77 16.73 -1.04 -1.03
C ALA A 77 16.52 0.47 -0.79
N ASP A 78 15.47 0.81 -0.03
CA ASP A 78 15.16 2.18 0.43
C ASP A 78 14.97 3.22 -0.70
N VAL A 79 14.54 2.77 -1.88
CA VAL A 79 14.23 3.65 -3.03
C VAL A 79 12.72 3.85 -3.14
N GLU A 80 12.28 5.10 -3.21
CA GLU A 80 10.87 5.47 -3.27
C GLU A 80 10.30 5.35 -4.69
N PHE A 81 9.12 4.72 -4.74
CA PHE A 81 8.22 4.76 -5.89
C PHE A 81 6.93 5.46 -5.51
N THR A 82 6.44 6.29 -6.43
CA THR A 82 5.15 6.96 -6.30
C THR A 82 4.20 6.47 -7.38
N ILE A 83 2.97 6.14 -6.97
CA ILE A 83 1.83 5.91 -7.83
C ILE A 83 1.06 7.22 -7.96
N TYR A 84 0.74 7.59 -9.19
CA TYR A 84 -0.11 8.73 -9.51
C TYR A 84 -1.40 8.26 -10.16
N ASN A 85 -2.51 8.91 -9.84
CA ASN A 85 -3.75 8.75 -10.59
C ASN A 85 -3.58 9.43 -11.95
N LYS A 86 -3.77 8.69 -13.04
CA LYS A 86 -3.51 9.20 -14.39
C LYS A 86 -4.52 10.29 -14.82
N LYS A 87 -5.71 10.31 -14.22
CA LYS A 87 -6.78 11.28 -14.56
C LYS A 87 -6.39 12.71 -14.19
N ASP A 88 -5.79 12.88 -13.02
CA ASP A 88 -5.54 14.20 -12.40
C ASP A 88 -4.07 14.40 -11.99
N ASN A 89 -3.21 13.40 -12.23
CA ASN A 89 -1.79 13.38 -11.87
C ASN A 89 -1.53 13.58 -10.37
N THR A 90 -2.51 13.30 -9.52
CA THR A 90 -2.34 13.38 -8.05
C THR A 90 -1.60 12.17 -7.52
N ALA A 91 -0.77 12.36 -6.50
CA ALA A 91 -0.08 11.25 -5.85
C ALA A 91 -1.08 10.39 -5.07
N TYR A 92 -1.20 9.12 -5.45
CA TYR A 92 -2.11 8.16 -4.84
C TYR A 92 -1.45 7.41 -3.68
N ALA A 93 -0.23 6.93 -3.88
CA ALA A 93 0.52 6.19 -2.87
C ALA A 93 2.03 6.35 -3.08
N LYS A 94 2.77 6.32 -1.98
CA LYS A 94 4.24 6.32 -1.97
C LYS A 94 4.74 5.20 -1.07
N LYS A 95 5.72 4.45 -1.55
CA LYS A 95 6.38 3.41 -0.75
C LYS A 95 7.83 3.28 -1.19
N ARG A 96 8.68 2.84 -0.27
CA ARG A 96 10.08 2.53 -0.53
C ARG A 96 10.28 1.03 -0.70
N THR A 97 11.29 0.67 -1.49
CA THR A 97 11.72 -0.72 -1.64
C THR A 97 12.25 -1.29 -0.33
N ASP A 98 11.96 -2.56 -0.08
CA ASP A 98 12.46 -3.31 1.06
C ASP A 98 13.96 -3.66 0.91
N LYS A 99 14.52 -4.40 1.88
CA LYS A 99 15.90 -4.87 1.85
C LYS A 99 16.27 -5.75 0.64
N ASN A 100 15.27 -6.30 -0.05
CA ASN A 100 15.44 -7.12 -1.25
C ASN A 100 15.11 -6.31 -2.52
N GLY A 101 15.01 -4.99 -2.43
CA GLY A 101 14.64 -4.06 -3.50
C GLY A 101 13.23 -4.25 -4.05
N LYS A 102 12.31 -4.82 -3.26
CA LYS A 102 10.92 -5.06 -3.66
C LYS A 102 9.95 -4.06 -3.03
N VAL A 103 8.91 -3.69 -3.75
CA VAL A 103 7.79 -2.89 -3.21
C VAL A 103 6.48 -3.32 -3.85
N SER A 104 5.40 -3.35 -3.08
CA SER A 104 4.06 -3.72 -3.56
C SER A 104 3.00 -2.66 -3.26
N PHE A 105 2.10 -2.45 -4.21
CA PHE A 105 0.96 -1.53 -4.12
C PHE A 105 -0.32 -2.29 -4.38
N GLN A 106 -1.26 -2.24 -3.43
CA GLN A 106 -2.64 -2.65 -3.68
C GLN A 106 -3.39 -1.45 -4.25
N LEU A 107 -3.91 -1.59 -5.46
CA LEU A 107 -4.58 -0.52 -6.18
C LEU A 107 -6.03 -0.94 -6.48
N PRO A 108 -7.01 -0.03 -6.37
CA PRO A 108 -8.39 -0.32 -6.73
C PRO A 108 -8.53 -0.77 -8.19
N LEU A 109 -9.51 -1.62 -8.43
CA LEU A 109 -9.90 -1.92 -9.82
C LEU A 109 -10.31 -0.64 -10.56
N ASN A 110 -10.05 -0.62 -11.86
CA ASN A 110 -10.36 0.48 -12.77
C ASN A 110 -9.66 1.82 -12.44
N LEU A 111 -8.79 1.89 -11.43
CA LEU A 111 -7.85 2.99 -11.28
C LEU A 111 -6.83 2.93 -12.42
N SER A 112 -6.87 3.91 -13.32
CA SER A 112 -5.77 4.12 -14.26
C SER A 112 -4.64 4.85 -13.55
N PHE A 113 -3.50 4.18 -13.43
CA PHE A 113 -2.36 4.68 -12.67
C PHE A 113 -1.13 4.86 -13.55
N SER A 114 -0.23 5.73 -13.09
CA SER A 114 1.16 5.80 -13.55
C SER A 114 2.09 5.63 -12.36
N CYS A 115 3.26 5.03 -12.56
CA CYS A 115 4.24 4.76 -11.52
C CYS A 115 5.61 5.27 -11.94
N LYS A 116 6.29 5.94 -11.01
CA LYS A 116 7.61 6.54 -11.22
C LYS A 116 8.50 6.32 -9.99
N GLN A 117 9.79 6.10 -10.22
CA GLN A 117 10.80 6.21 -9.16
C GLN A 117 10.98 7.68 -8.76
N THR A 118 10.85 8.01 -7.49
CA THR A 118 10.87 9.39 -6.98
C THR A 118 12.04 9.71 -6.05
N SER A 119 12.82 8.72 -5.63
CA SER A 119 14.11 8.96 -4.97
C SER A 119 15.26 8.29 -5.70
N ALA A 120 16.48 8.75 -5.44
CA ALA A 120 17.70 8.08 -5.88
C ALA A 120 18.19 7.11 -4.81
N TYR A 121 18.93 6.08 -5.24
CA TYR A 121 19.74 5.27 -4.32
C TYR A 121 20.99 6.08 -3.91
N PRO A 122 21.49 5.94 -2.67
CA PRO A 122 22.69 6.64 -2.23
C PRO A 122 23.91 6.39 -3.12
N GLU A 123 24.80 7.38 -3.16
CA GLU A 123 26.07 7.26 -3.87
C GLU A 123 26.96 6.24 -3.17
N ILE A 124 27.67 5.42 -3.95
CA ILE A 124 28.57 4.38 -3.45
C ILE A 124 29.83 4.32 -4.30
N ASN A 125 30.98 4.04 -3.67
CA ASN A 125 32.24 3.75 -4.36
C ASN A 125 32.64 4.76 -5.47
N GLY A 126 32.38 6.05 -5.26
CA GLY A 126 32.69 7.08 -6.26
C GLY A 126 31.81 7.02 -7.51
N GLY A 127 30.61 6.47 -7.39
CA GLY A 127 29.59 6.47 -8.42
C GLY A 127 28.18 6.50 -7.84
N ARG A 128 27.19 6.32 -8.71
CA ARG A 128 25.77 6.31 -8.36
C ARG A 128 24.96 5.39 -9.28
N TYR A 129 23.80 4.97 -8.80
CA TYR A 129 22.79 4.35 -9.66
C TYR A 129 21.83 5.43 -10.17
N VAL A 130 21.80 5.60 -11.48
CA VAL A 130 20.94 6.60 -12.14
C VAL A 130 19.48 6.16 -12.04
N PRO A 131 18.58 6.96 -11.43
CA PRO A 131 17.16 6.65 -11.36
C PRO A 131 16.52 6.47 -12.74
N GLU A 132 15.69 5.45 -12.90
CA GLU A 132 14.82 5.33 -14.06
C GLU A 132 13.89 6.55 -14.17
N THR A 133 13.94 7.23 -15.32
CA THR A 133 13.14 8.44 -15.57
C THR A 133 11.81 8.13 -16.23
N ARG A 134 11.71 6.96 -16.86
CA ARG A 134 10.50 6.51 -17.53
C ARG A 134 9.41 6.21 -16.51
N THR A 135 8.21 6.64 -16.85
CA THR A 135 6.99 6.30 -16.13
C THR A 135 6.34 5.11 -16.81
N PHE A 136 5.92 4.11 -16.04
CA PHE A 136 5.07 3.04 -16.56
C PHE A 136 3.62 3.24 -16.10
N SER A 137 2.66 2.68 -16.81
CA SER A 137 1.23 2.90 -16.54
C SER A 137 0.44 1.61 -16.68
N GLY A 138 -0.69 1.53 -15.97
CA GLY A 138 -1.58 0.37 -16.03
C GLY A 138 -2.94 0.63 -15.41
N SER A 139 -3.75 -0.42 -15.40
CA SER A 139 -4.97 -0.53 -14.61
C SER A 139 -5.27 -2.00 -14.35
N PHE A 140 -5.92 -2.28 -13.23
CA PHE A 140 -6.41 -3.61 -12.90
C PHE A 140 -7.87 -3.73 -13.31
N LYS A 141 -8.20 -4.83 -13.98
CA LYS A 141 -9.58 -5.10 -14.41
C LYS A 141 -10.22 -6.22 -13.60
N THR A 142 -9.39 -7.09 -13.03
CA THR A 142 -9.85 -8.29 -12.32
C THR A 142 -9.37 -8.25 -10.88
N ASN A 143 -10.23 -8.63 -9.94
CA ASN A 143 -9.87 -8.73 -8.53
C ASN A 143 -8.75 -9.76 -8.32
N GLY A 144 -7.73 -9.40 -7.56
CA GLY A 144 -6.57 -10.27 -7.30
C GLY A 144 -5.56 -10.35 -8.44
N GLU A 145 -5.70 -9.56 -9.51
CA GLU A 145 -4.72 -9.46 -10.59
C GLU A 145 -3.37 -8.96 -10.05
N ILE A 146 -2.27 -9.58 -10.49
CA ILE A 146 -0.91 -9.23 -10.06
C ILE A 146 -0.09 -8.84 -11.29
N TYR A 147 0.48 -7.64 -11.27
CA TYR A 147 1.44 -7.17 -12.27
C TYR A 147 2.83 -7.08 -11.65
N GLN A 148 3.78 -7.78 -12.24
CA GLN A 148 5.18 -7.75 -11.84
C GLN A 148 5.97 -6.88 -12.81
N HIS A 149 6.78 -5.97 -12.27
CA HIS A 149 7.62 -5.08 -13.06
C HIS A 149 9.02 -5.01 -12.47
N THR A 150 10.03 -5.15 -13.33
CA THR A 150 11.42 -4.96 -12.95
C THR A 150 11.93 -3.65 -13.50
N VAL A 151 12.45 -2.80 -12.60
CA VAL A 151 13.08 -1.52 -12.94
C VAL A 151 14.58 -1.69 -12.78
N TYR A 152 15.35 -1.07 -13.68
CA TYR A 152 16.80 -1.12 -13.67
C TYR A 152 17.39 0.27 -13.51
N ASN A 153 18.27 0.45 -12.53
CA ASN A 153 19.08 1.66 -12.40
C ASN A 153 20.52 1.36 -12.78
N MET A 154 21.05 2.11 -13.74
CA MET A 154 22.39 1.89 -14.26
C MET A 154 23.45 2.52 -13.36
N PHE A 155 24.49 1.77 -13.03
CA PHE A 155 25.64 2.31 -12.30
C PHE A 155 26.51 3.19 -13.20
N THR A 156 26.87 4.36 -12.72
CA THR A 156 27.77 5.30 -13.40
C THR A 156 28.81 5.83 -12.43
N LEU A 157 30.08 5.89 -12.86
CA LEU A 157 31.14 6.58 -12.14
C LEU A 157 31.08 8.09 -12.38
N TYR A 158 31.66 8.87 -11.47
CA TYR A 158 31.88 10.31 -11.65
C TYR A 158 32.98 10.63 -12.67
#